data_AF-A0ABD5MDD9-F1
#
_entry.id   AF-A0ABD5MDD9-F1
#
_cell.length_a   1.000
_cell.length_b   1.000
_cell.length_c   1.000
_cell.angle_alpha   90.00
_cell.angle_beta   90.00
_cell.angle_gamma   90.00
#
_symmetry.space_group_name_H-M   'P 1'
#
loop_
_entity.id
_entity.type
_entity.pdbx_description
1 polymer ?
#
loop_
_entity_poly.entity_id
_entity_poly.type
_entity_poly.pdbx_seq_one_letter_code
_entity_poly.pdbx_strand_id
1 'polypeptide(L)'
;MDWPHDPDGEEGSEGRRKYGHAVIAKKVDEESDFPLDRDEFVEEYGDDPVRLDYDRVVSLREIFEGVEQSEFEDFVDFHKAVGRAMRENGYWFYEGADQFVDGEA
;
A
#
# COMPACT_ATOMS: atom_id res chain seq x y z
N MET A 1 6.59 11.73 -11.39
CA MET A 1 7.61 11.79 -10.33
C MET A 1 8.82 11.02 -10.78
N ASP A 2 10.01 11.42 -10.32
CA ASP A 2 11.23 10.62 -10.42
C ASP A 2 11.19 9.67 -9.22
N TRP A 3 11.04 8.36 -9.47
CA TRP A 3 10.88 7.36 -8.42
C TRP A 3 12.26 6.77 -8.06
N PRO A 4 12.51 6.40 -6.79
CA PRO A 4 13.77 5.76 -6.38
C PRO A 4 14.03 4.43 -7.10
N HIS A 5 12.97 3.74 -7.54
CA HIS A 5 13.04 2.54 -8.38
C HIS A 5 11.86 2.48 -9.36
N ASP A 6 11.92 1.54 -10.30
CA ASP A 6 10.84 1.33 -11.29
C ASP A 6 9.57 0.81 -10.57
N PRO A 7 8.43 1.52 -10.65
CA PRO A 7 7.15 1.06 -10.09
C PRO A 7 6.72 -0.31 -10.63
N ASP A 8 7.16 -0.68 -11.84
CA ASP A 8 6.88 -1.95 -12.49
C ASP A 8 8.01 -2.99 -12.30
N GLY A 9 9.10 -2.61 -11.63
CA GLY A 9 10.26 -3.47 -11.35
C GLY A 9 10.07 -4.42 -10.17
N GLU A 10 11.12 -5.18 -9.84
CA GLU A 10 11.11 -6.19 -8.77
C GLU A 10 10.93 -5.57 -7.37
N GLU A 11 11.35 -4.33 -7.14
CA GLU A 11 11.13 -3.62 -5.87
C GLU A 11 9.70 -3.07 -5.75
N GLY A 12 9.10 -2.72 -6.89
CA GLY A 12 7.70 -2.30 -6.99
C GLY A 12 6.73 -3.46 -7.21
N SER A 13 5.95 -3.37 -8.30
CA SER A 13 4.84 -4.28 -8.60
C SER A 13 5.25 -5.64 -9.19
N GLU A 14 6.54 -5.93 -9.33
CA GLU A 14 7.08 -7.19 -9.85
C GLU A 14 6.52 -7.53 -11.24
N GLY A 15 6.64 -6.59 -12.18
CA GLY A 15 6.02 -6.70 -13.49
C GLY A 15 4.49 -6.73 -13.42
N ARG A 16 3.89 -5.90 -12.55
CA ARG A 16 2.44 -5.77 -12.37
C ARG A 16 1.73 -7.02 -11.82
N ARG A 17 2.45 -7.83 -11.03
CA ARG A 17 1.90 -8.98 -10.27
C ARG A 17 1.39 -8.58 -8.88
N LYS A 18 1.89 -7.49 -8.32
CA LYS A 18 1.52 -6.97 -6.99
C LYS A 18 1.00 -5.54 -7.08
N TYR A 19 -0.01 -5.21 -6.28
CA TYR A 19 -0.62 -3.88 -6.25
C TYR A 19 -0.89 -3.44 -4.81
N GLY A 20 -0.88 -2.11 -4.61
CA GLY A 20 -1.28 -1.43 -3.41
C GLY A 20 -0.67 -2.06 -2.16
N HIS A 21 -1.55 -2.58 -1.31
CA HIS A 21 -1.18 -3.18 -0.03
C HIS A 21 -0.15 -4.32 -0.15
N ALA A 22 -0.18 -5.10 -1.24
CA ALA A 22 0.79 -6.19 -1.44
C ALA A 22 2.21 -5.67 -1.72
N VAL A 23 2.34 -4.48 -2.32
CA VAL A 23 3.63 -3.80 -2.53
C VAL A 23 4.16 -3.20 -1.22
N ILE A 24 3.27 -2.81 -0.31
CA ILE A 24 3.65 -2.32 1.02
C ILE A 24 4.10 -3.49 1.90
N ALA A 25 3.30 -4.57 1.95
CA ALA A 25 3.55 -5.72 2.83
C ALA A 25 4.89 -6.42 2.56
N LYS A 26 5.40 -6.41 1.33
CA LYS A 26 6.70 -7.00 0.97
C LYS A 26 7.92 -6.22 1.50
N LYS A 27 7.71 -5.01 2.03
CA LYS A 27 8.77 -4.18 2.61
C LYS A 27 9.03 -4.52 4.07
N VAL A 28 8.24 -5.43 4.64
CA VAL A 28 8.28 -5.80 6.05
C VAL A 28 8.52 -7.30 6.15
N ASP A 29 9.47 -7.68 6.99
CA ASP A 29 9.70 -9.05 7.44
C ASP A 29 8.91 -9.32 8.73
N GLU A 30 8.00 -10.30 8.67
CA GLU A 30 7.11 -10.65 9.78
C GLU A 30 7.86 -11.13 11.03
N GLU A 31 9.05 -11.70 10.89
CA GLU A 31 9.82 -12.27 12.00
C GLU A 31 10.77 -11.26 12.66
N SER A 32 11.29 -10.28 11.90
CA SER A 32 12.34 -9.37 12.38
C SER A 32 11.94 -7.91 12.58
N ASP A 33 10.92 -7.41 11.89
CA ASP A 33 10.65 -5.95 11.85
C ASP A 33 9.63 -5.48 12.88
N PHE A 34 9.03 -6.39 13.65
CA PHE A 34 8.04 -6.06 14.66
C PHE A 34 8.62 -6.04 16.08
N PRO A 35 8.22 -5.06 16.92
CA PRO A 35 7.24 -3.99 16.64
C PRO A 35 7.78 -2.94 15.66
N LEU A 36 6.91 -2.47 14.76
CA LEU A 36 7.27 -1.55 13.67
C LEU A 36 6.80 -0.12 13.98
N ASP A 37 7.70 0.86 13.94
CA ASP A 37 7.36 2.28 14.04
C ASP A 37 6.97 2.87 12.67
N ARG A 38 5.85 3.59 12.64
CA ARG A 38 5.30 4.18 11.41
C ARG A 38 6.24 5.24 10.82
N ASP A 39 6.78 6.11 11.66
CA ASP A 39 7.57 7.26 11.22
C ASP A 39 8.94 6.80 10.71
N GLU A 40 9.56 5.79 11.36
CA GLU A 40 10.76 5.14 10.86
C GLU A 40 10.51 4.43 9.51
N PHE A 41 9.40 3.68 9.40
CA PHE A 41 9.03 3.01 8.15
C PHE A 41 8.79 3.98 6.99
N VAL A 42 8.17 5.14 7.27
CA VAL A 42 7.92 6.20 6.29
C VAL A 42 9.19 7.01 5.99
N GLU A 43 10.12 7.13 6.93
CA GLU A 43 11.44 7.72 6.66
C GLU A 43 12.22 6.87 5.67
N GLU A 44 12.22 5.54 5.85
CA GLU A 44 12.96 4.61 5.00
C GLU A 44 12.32 4.45 3.62
N TYR A 45 11.01 4.21 3.55
CA TYR A 45 10.32 3.82 2.32
C TYR A 45 9.35 4.87 1.77
N GLY A 46 9.26 6.05 2.38
CA GLY A 46 8.21 7.03 2.07
C GLY A 46 8.13 7.47 0.61
N ASP A 47 9.27 7.54 -0.08
CA ASP A 47 9.35 7.96 -1.48
C ASP A 47 9.18 6.79 -2.48
N ASP A 48 9.04 5.56 -1.99
CA ASP A 48 8.91 4.39 -2.85
C ASP A 48 7.56 4.37 -3.59
N PRO A 49 7.57 4.03 -4.89
CA PRO A 49 6.35 3.91 -5.66
C PRO A 49 5.51 2.72 -5.23
N VAL A 50 4.22 2.99 -5.00
CA VAL A 50 3.18 2.00 -4.78
C VAL A 50 2.19 2.08 -5.94
N ARG A 51 2.22 1.08 -6.82
CA ARG A 51 1.24 0.96 -7.90
C ARG A 51 -0.09 0.47 -7.34
N LEU A 52 -1.15 1.27 -7.44
CA LEU A 52 -2.48 0.94 -6.93
C LEU A 52 -3.28 0.12 -7.94
N ASP A 53 -3.18 0.47 -9.22
CA ASP A 53 -3.88 -0.17 -10.32
C ASP A 53 -3.10 -0.01 -11.65
N TYR A 54 -3.78 -0.24 -12.78
CA TYR A 54 -3.16 -0.18 -14.10
C TYR A 54 -2.67 1.22 -14.51
N ASP A 55 -3.21 2.27 -13.91
CA ASP A 55 -2.93 3.67 -14.23
C ASP A 55 -2.23 4.39 -13.07
N ARG A 56 -2.72 4.21 -11.85
CA ARG A 56 -2.33 5.01 -10.69
C ARG A 56 -1.12 4.44 -9.93
N VAL A 57 -0.13 5.31 -9.70
CA VAL A 57 1.03 5.08 -8.82
C VAL A 57 1.13 6.27 -7.87
N VAL A 58 1.27 5.99 -6.57
CA VAL A 58 1.46 6.99 -5.50
C VAL A 58 2.72 6.67 -4.72
N SER A 59 3.18 7.58 -3.87
CA SER A 59 4.25 7.27 -2.92
C SER A 59 3.69 6.51 -1.70
N LEU A 60 4.54 5.74 -1.02
CA LEU A 60 4.16 5.10 0.24
C LEU A 60 3.74 6.15 1.28
N ARG A 61 4.45 7.28 1.33
CA ARG A 61 4.12 8.41 2.22
C ARG A 61 2.67 8.88 2.05
N GLU A 62 2.20 9.04 0.81
CA GLU A 62 0.83 9.48 0.51
C GLU A 62 -0.23 8.51 1.06
N ILE A 63 0.09 7.22 1.17
CA ILE A 63 -0.79 6.22 1.80
C ILE A 63 -0.75 6.35 3.32
N PHE A 64 0.45 6.54 3.88
CA PHE A 64 0.67 6.61 5.32
C PHE A 64 0.22 7.92 5.98
N GLU A 65 -0.05 8.98 5.20
CA GLU A 65 -0.77 10.17 5.68
C GLU A 65 -2.15 9.82 6.28
N GLY A 66 -2.78 8.73 5.83
CA GLY A 66 -4.05 8.23 6.37
C GLY A 66 -3.90 7.24 7.54
N VAL A 67 -2.69 6.90 7.95
CA VAL A 67 -2.43 5.90 9.01
C VAL A 67 -2.22 6.59 10.36
N GLU A 68 -3.25 6.55 11.20
CA GLU A 68 -3.24 7.21 12.52
C GLU A 68 -2.34 6.52 13.55
N GLN A 69 -2.21 5.20 13.46
CA GLN A 69 -1.43 4.39 14.39
C GLN A 69 0.08 4.61 14.19
N SER A 70 0.80 4.88 15.28
CA SER A 70 2.23 5.20 15.25
C SER A 70 3.14 3.97 15.37
N GLU A 71 2.66 2.87 15.96
CA GLU A 71 3.43 1.64 16.15
C GLU A 71 2.50 0.43 15.92
N PHE A 72 3.03 -0.61 15.28
CA PHE A 72 2.32 -1.85 14.98
C PHE A 72 2.96 -3.01 15.74
N GLU A 73 2.16 -3.74 16.51
CA GLU A 73 2.67 -4.83 17.36
C GLU A 73 3.10 -6.05 16.54
N ASP A 74 2.37 -6.33 15.45
CA ASP A 74 2.60 -7.46 14.57
C ASP A 74 2.12 -7.17 13.14
N PHE A 75 2.38 -8.13 12.25
CA PHE A 75 2.02 -8.03 10.84
C PHE A 75 0.51 -7.91 10.62
N VAL A 76 -0.31 -8.54 11.45
CA VAL A 76 -1.78 -8.46 11.35
C VAL A 76 -2.28 -7.07 11.73
N ASP A 77 -1.71 -6.47 12.78
CA ASP A 77 -2.00 -5.11 13.22
C ASP A 77 -1.64 -4.09 12.13
N PHE A 78 -0.43 -4.18 11.58
CA PHE A 78 0.02 -3.40 10.43
C PHE A 78 -0.94 -3.49 9.24
N HIS A 79 -1.34 -4.72 8.85
CA HIS A 79 -2.28 -4.93 7.74
C HIS A 79 -3.65 -4.29 8.02
N LYS A 80 -4.14 -4.37 9.26
CA LYS A 80 -5.44 -3.77 9.58
C LYS A 80 -5.39 -2.25 9.49
N ALA A 81 -4.32 -1.63 10.00
CA ALA A 81 -4.15 -0.19 9.99
C ALA A 81 -3.98 0.37 8.57
N VAL A 82 -3.02 -0.16 7.80
CA VAL A 82 -2.76 0.25 6.42
C VAL A 82 -3.97 -0.04 5.54
N GLY A 83 -4.59 -1.22 5.69
CA GLY A 83 -5.77 -1.60 4.92
C GLY A 83 -7.00 -0.72 5.20
N ARG A 84 -7.15 -0.22 6.43
CA ARG A 84 -8.19 0.77 6.78
C ARG A 84 -7.90 2.10 6.10
N ALA A 85 -6.70 2.64 6.29
CA ALA A 85 -6.29 3.91 5.69
C ALA A 85 -6.46 3.91 4.17
N MET A 86 -6.06 2.84 3.49
CA MET A 86 -6.22 2.72 2.04
C MET A 86 -7.69 2.73 1.59
N ARG A 87 -8.59 2.12 2.35
CA ARG A 87 -10.03 2.12 2.01
C ARG A 87 -10.66 3.48 2.24
N GLU A 88 -10.36 4.12 3.38
CA GLU A 88 -10.91 5.42 3.73
C GLU A 88 -10.44 6.53 2.79
N ASN A 89 -9.25 6.38 2.19
CA ASN A 89 -8.68 7.35 1.27
C ASN A 89 -8.83 6.97 -0.23
N GLY A 90 -9.64 5.96 -0.55
CA GLY A 90 -9.94 5.62 -1.96
C GLY A 90 -8.74 5.07 -2.75
N TYR A 91 -7.81 4.39 -2.10
CA TYR A 91 -6.68 3.70 -2.73
C TYR A 91 -7.00 2.25 -3.12
N TRP A 92 -8.27 1.85 -3.05
CA TRP A 92 -8.75 0.55 -3.51
C TRP A 92 -9.52 0.72 -4.81
N PHE A 93 -8.99 0.12 -5.88
CA PHE A 93 -9.62 0.17 -7.21
C PHE A 93 -10.91 -0.64 -7.31
N TYR A 94 -11.09 -1.65 -6.46
CA TYR A 94 -12.30 -2.48 -6.45
C TYR A 94 -13.30 -1.98 -5.40
N GLU A 95 -14.34 -1.29 -5.86
CA GLU A 95 -15.42 -0.74 -5.01
C GLU A 95 -16.61 -1.70 -4.85
N GLY A 96 -16.52 -2.93 -5.37
CA GLY A 96 -17.57 -3.95 -5.26
C GLY A 96 -18.23 -4.31 -6.58
N ALA A 97 -19.09 -5.32 -6.53
CA ALA A 97 -19.79 -5.83 -7.72
C ALA A 97 -20.77 -4.79 -8.28
N ASP A 98 -21.25 -3.84 -7.47
CA ASP A 98 -22.17 -2.76 -7.86
C ASP A 98 -21.67 -1.95 -9.06
N GLN A 99 -20.35 -1.76 -9.21
CA GLN A 99 -19.76 -1.09 -10.38
C GLN A 99 -19.91 -1.86 -11.71
N PHE A 100 -20.37 -3.12 -11.66
CA PHE A 100 -20.50 -4.01 -12.81
C PHE A 100 -21.93 -4.57 -12.99
N VAL A 101 -22.88 -4.31 -12.07
CA VAL A 101 -24.28 -4.78 -12.17
C VAL A 101 -25.27 -3.78 -12.77
N ASP A 102 -24.86 -2.56 -13.14
CA ASP A 102 -25.66 -1.64 -13.98
C ASP A 102 -25.70 -2.04 -15.47
N GLY A 103 -25.60 -3.35 -15.75
CA GLY A 103 -26.01 -3.90 -17.04
C GLY A 103 -27.51 -4.12 -17.01
N GLU A 104 -28.29 -3.16 -17.53
CA GLU A 104 -29.73 -3.31 -17.80
C GLU A 104 -30.01 -4.70 -18.40
N ALA A 105 -30.86 -5.47 -17.72
CA ALA A 105 -31.38 -6.75 -18.18
C ALA A 105 -32.55 -6.57 -19.16
#